data_AF-S4MSX5-F1
#
_entry.id   AF-S4MSX5-F1
#
_cell.length_a   1.000
_cell.length_b   1.000
_cell.length_c   1.000
_cell.angle_alpha   90.00
_cell.angle_beta   90.00
_cell.angle_gamma   90.00
#
_symmetry.space_group_name_H-M   'P 1'
#
loop_
_entity.id
_entity.type
_entity.pdbx_description
1 polymer ?
#
loop_
_entity_poly.entity_id
_entity_poly.type
_entity_poly.pdbx_seq_one_letter_code
_entity_poly.pdbx_strand_id
1 'polypeptide(L)'
;MGDLGDLAELAGWAGRSLGAGFVQVNPLHAAVPGAPTDPSPYRPSSRRFPDPVHLRIEDVPECAYVEDRDRLRALLERSGRLREAVLEKGALIDRDAVWELKREALELLCEVPLGPGRRAAYCDFLAEQGRALEDHATWCALAEVHGPDWHRWPTGLRDPRSAETARARNGLMDRVDFWSRLAWLTDTQLTAAQRAGREAGMPVGIVHDLAVGVHPGGADAWAQQEYFAAGMSVGAPPDAFNARGQDWGLPPWRPDRLAESGYAPFRELLRALFRYAGALRIDHVMGLFRLWWVPQGRPPTEGTYVRYDAEAMLAVLVLEASRAGALVIGEDLGTVEPGVREALRERGVLGTSVLWFERDWEGDGRPLPPTRSARRLPGHRHHPRPALHGRPPHRRARRAPRQPGPADPPAAGGARRGRRRHRRVAGPAHRARPAARHRRHRHLLGGGRDPGRPPFPAPHPGPHGRRLAPGRGGRPPPAEPPGDVGPVPELAAADRGRGGTSRHAGATGGVAAAARPHRGSATAGRRVRRVKTALTAPRARGPGRRWILLAPWTRRTPCEPAPWQPVRR
;
A
#
# COMPACT_ATOMS: atom_id res chain seq x y z
N MET A 1 16.19 5.80 -4.40
CA MET A 1 15.33 4.58 -4.44
C MET A 1 14.43 4.65 -5.65
N GLY A 2 13.77 3.56 -6.05
CA GLY A 2 12.76 3.60 -7.10
C GLY A 2 11.53 4.41 -6.71
N ASP A 3 11.01 5.21 -7.64
CA ASP A 3 9.83 6.07 -7.48
C ASP A 3 8.74 5.84 -8.54
N LEU A 4 7.67 6.65 -8.52
CA LEU A 4 6.52 6.50 -9.42
C LEU A 4 6.82 6.86 -10.87
N GLY A 5 7.82 7.72 -11.12
CA GLY A 5 8.33 7.98 -12.46
C GLY A 5 9.05 6.75 -13.01
N ASP A 6 9.90 6.13 -12.19
CA ASP A 6 10.57 4.86 -12.54
C ASP A 6 9.55 3.72 -12.76
N LEU A 7 8.44 3.68 -12.02
CA LEU A 7 7.36 2.72 -12.22
C LEU A 7 6.64 2.93 -13.56
N ALA A 8 6.35 4.18 -13.92
CA ALA A 8 5.75 4.53 -15.20
C ALA A 8 6.67 4.17 -16.38
N GLU A 9 7.98 4.44 -16.24
CA GLU A 9 9.00 4.04 -17.22
C GLU A 9 9.08 2.51 -17.36
N LEU A 10 9.17 1.78 -16.24
CA LEU A 10 9.25 0.32 -16.21
C LEU A 10 8.02 -0.33 -16.85
N ALA A 11 6.82 0.12 -16.51
CA ALA A 11 5.58 -0.38 -17.11
C ALA A 11 5.50 -0.04 -18.61
N GLY A 12 5.87 1.19 -18.97
CA GLY A 12 5.90 1.67 -20.34
C GLY A 12 6.85 0.86 -21.24
N TRP A 13 8.06 0.60 -20.76
CA TRP A 13 9.05 -0.24 -21.43
C TRP A 13 8.62 -1.70 -21.49
N ALA A 14 8.18 -2.30 -20.38
CA ALA A 14 7.83 -3.72 -20.33
C ALA A 14 6.63 -4.05 -21.24
N GLY A 15 5.63 -3.16 -21.33
CA GLY A 15 4.49 -3.31 -22.23
C GLY A 15 4.94 -3.29 -23.69
N ARG A 16 5.57 -2.19 -24.12
CA ARG A 16 5.98 -1.98 -25.52
C ARG A 16 7.07 -2.95 -26.01
N SER A 17 8.06 -3.27 -25.18
CA SER A 17 9.25 -4.01 -25.60
C SER A 17 9.17 -5.52 -25.34
N LEU A 18 8.39 -5.96 -24.35
CA LEU A 18 8.29 -7.38 -23.95
C LEU A 18 6.89 -7.98 -24.13
N GLY A 19 5.87 -7.17 -24.39
CA GLY A 19 4.47 -7.62 -24.38
C GLY A 19 4.01 -8.05 -22.99
N ALA A 20 4.58 -7.44 -21.94
CA ALA A 20 4.21 -7.75 -20.56
C ALA A 20 2.74 -7.41 -20.31
N GLY A 21 2.00 -8.31 -19.65
CA GLY A 21 0.57 -8.09 -19.36
C GLY A 21 0.32 -7.07 -18.24
N PHE A 22 1.29 -6.96 -17.32
CA PHE A 22 1.24 -6.17 -16.10
C PHE A 22 2.62 -5.96 -15.49
N VAL A 23 2.72 -5.05 -14.50
CA VAL A 23 3.81 -4.98 -13.51
C VAL A 23 3.19 -5.08 -12.12
N GLN A 24 3.68 -5.98 -11.28
CA GLN A 24 3.25 -6.08 -9.88
C GLN A 24 4.26 -5.39 -8.97
N VAL A 25 3.77 -4.56 -8.05
CA VAL A 25 4.57 -3.84 -7.06
C VAL A 25 4.37 -4.41 -5.65
N ASN A 26 5.29 -4.08 -4.74
CA ASN A 26 5.05 -4.22 -3.30
C ASN A 26 3.94 -3.26 -2.83
N PRO A 27 3.42 -3.39 -1.60
CA PRO A 27 2.50 -2.41 -1.06
C PRO A 27 3.14 -1.01 -1.01
N LEU A 28 2.43 0.02 -1.47
CA LEU A 28 2.89 1.42 -1.54
C LEU A 28 2.20 2.32 -0.50
N HIS A 29 1.63 1.69 0.53
CA HIS A 29 0.89 2.28 1.65
C HIS A 29 1.74 3.25 2.46
N ALA A 30 1.14 4.35 2.94
CA ALA A 30 1.81 5.38 3.74
C ALA A 30 2.49 4.79 4.97
N ALA A 31 3.81 4.96 5.10
CA ALA A 31 4.56 4.49 6.26
C ALA A 31 4.27 5.33 7.52
N VAL A 32 4.73 4.83 8.68
CA VAL A 32 4.73 5.59 9.94
C VAL A 32 5.94 6.53 9.93
N PRO A 33 5.78 7.86 10.06
CA PRO A 33 6.88 8.80 9.96
C PRO A 33 7.78 8.70 11.19
N GLY A 34 9.09 8.67 10.98
CA GLY A 34 10.09 8.62 12.03
C GLY A 34 11.48 8.34 11.47
N ALA A 35 12.49 8.44 12.33
CA ALA A 35 13.87 8.09 11.99
C ALA A 35 14.40 7.08 13.04
N PRO A 36 14.57 5.79 12.71
CA PRO A 36 14.23 5.16 11.43
C PRO A 36 12.74 4.86 11.25
N THR A 37 12.25 4.92 10.01
CA THR A 37 10.91 4.43 9.62
C THR A 37 10.89 2.89 9.62
N ASP A 38 9.73 2.25 9.87
CA ASP A 38 9.59 0.79 9.69
C ASP A 38 9.81 0.45 8.20
N PRO A 39 10.86 -0.32 7.85
CA PRO A 39 11.20 -0.59 6.45
C PRO A 39 10.22 -1.56 5.77
N SER A 40 9.24 -2.12 6.49
CA SER A 40 8.29 -3.08 5.97
C SER A 40 7.06 -2.41 5.33
N PRO A 41 6.81 -2.58 4.01
CA PRO A 41 5.58 -2.09 3.38
C PRO A 41 4.32 -2.83 3.87
N TYR A 42 4.48 -3.93 4.61
CA TYR A 42 3.37 -4.71 5.18
C TYR A 42 2.94 -4.24 6.57
N ARG A 43 3.54 -3.15 7.08
CA ARG A 43 3.21 -2.56 8.40
C ARG A 43 2.97 -1.04 8.32
N PRO A 44 2.10 -0.56 7.40
CA PRO A 44 1.94 0.87 7.11
C PRO A 44 1.13 1.63 8.18
N SER A 45 1.26 2.95 8.18
CA SER A 45 0.40 3.87 8.94
C SER A 45 -1.04 3.91 8.42
N SER A 46 -1.20 3.92 7.10
CA SER A 46 -2.51 3.83 6.43
C SER A 46 -2.42 2.92 5.22
N ARG A 47 -3.42 2.05 5.00
CA ARG A 47 -3.55 1.28 3.75
C ARG A 47 -4.36 2.00 2.68
N ARG A 48 -5.03 3.10 3.05
CA ARG A 48 -5.86 3.91 2.14
C ARG A 48 -5.02 4.92 1.36
N PHE A 49 -4.08 5.57 2.03
CA PHE A 49 -3.23 6.61 1.43
C PHE A 49 -1.85 6.06 1.08
N PRO A 50 -1.27 6.44 -0.08
CA PRO A 50 0.04 5.99 -0.50
C PRO A 50 1.18 6.80 0.16
N ASP A 51 2.38 6.23 0.21
CA ASP A 51 3.56 6.88 0.81
C ASP A 51 4.20 7.90 -0.15
N PRO A 52 4.26 9.19 0.22
CA PRO A 52 4.83 10.25 -0.62
C PRO A 52 6.35 10.12 -0.86
N VAL A 53 7.09 9.26 -0.16
CA VAL A 53 8.49 8.96 -0.51
C VAL A 53 8.63 8.35 -1.91
N HIS A 54 7.55 7.81 -2.47
CA HIS A 54 7.50 7.30 -3.84
C HIS A 54 7.26 8.39 -4.90
N LEU A 55 7.01 9.66 -4.53
CA LEU A 55 6.88 10.75 -5.51
C LEU A 55 8.17 10.99 -6.32
N ARG A 56 8.05 11.16 -7.63
CA ARG A 56 9.07 11.81 -8.46
C ARG A 56 8.89 13.32 -8.32
N ILE A 57 9.88 14.01 -7.75
CA ILE A 57 9.76 15.45 -7.41
C ILE A 57 9.75 16.29 -8.69
N GLU A 58 10.55 15.87 -9.67
CA GLU A 58 10.73 16.50 -10.97
C GLU A 58 9.47 16.43 -11.86
N ASP A 59 8.58 15.47 -11.61
CA ASP A 59 7.32 15.29 -12.35
C ASP A 59 6.16 16.10 -11.73
N VAL A 60 6.37 16.79 -10.61
CA VAL A 60 5.37 17.72 -10.05
C VAL A 60 5.43 19.03 -10.83
N PRO A 61 4.33 19.50 -11.47
CA PRO A 61 4.37 20.68 -12.34
C PRO A 61 4.91 21.94 -11.66
N GLU A 62 4.64 22.10 -10.37
CA GLU A 62 5.09 23.22 -9.56
C GLU A 62 6.62 23.28 -9.38
N CYS A 63 7.36 22.17 -9.59
CA CYS A 63 8.82 22.09 -9.52
C CYS A 63 9.54 23.03 -10.52
N ALA A 64 8.90 23.35 -11.64
CA ALA A 64 9.42 24.30 -12.63
C ALA A 64 9.41 25.76 -12.12
N TYR A 65 8.58 26.07 -11.11
CA TYR A 65 8.29 27.44 -10.66
C TYR A 65 8.81 27.77 -9.24
N VAL A 66 9.52 26.84 -8.60
CA VAL A 66 10.20 27.08 -7.32
C VAL A 66 11.20 28.24 -7.45
N GLU A 67 11.10 29.26 -6.59
CA GLU A 67 11.98 30.44 -6.62
C GLU A 67 13.40 30.12 -6.13
N ASP A 68 13.54 29.35 -5.05
CA ASP A 68 14.84 28.91 -4.51
C ASP A 68 15.46 27.77 -5.35
N ARG A 69 15.92 28.13 -6.55
CA ARG A 69 16.58 27.22 -7.51
C ARG A 69 17.90 26.66 -7.00
N ASP A 70 18.57 27.33 -6.06
CA ASP A 70 19.87 26.90 -5.55
C ASP A 70 19.72 25.86 -4.44
N ARG A 71 18.77 26.02 -3.50
CA ARG A 71 18.42 24.96 -2.53
C ARG A 71 17.87 23.73 -3.22
N LEU A 72 17.02 23.90 -4.24
CA LEU A 72 16.53 22.77 -5.06
C LEU A 72 17.68 22.04 -5.78
N ARG A 73 18.69 22.77 -6.28
CA ARG A 73 19.89 22.15 -6.88
C ARG A 73 20.73 21.38 -5.85
N ALA A 74 20.94 21.96 -4.66
CA ALA A 74 21.64 21.28 -3.57
C ALA A 74 20.90 20.00 -3.08
N LEU A 75 19.56 19.99 -3.13
CA LEU A 75 18.74 18.80 -2.88
C LEU A 75 18.95 17.73 -3.97
N LEU A 76 18.94 18.11 -5.25
CA LEU A 76 19.20 17.20 -6.37
C LEU A 76 20.62 16.62 -6.33
N GLU A 77 21.63 17.40 -5.94
CA GLU A 77 23.00 16.89 -5.75
C GLU A 77 23.09 15.90 -4.60
N ARG A 78 22.42 16.17 -3.46
CA ARG A 78 22.33 15.24 -2.33
C ARG A 78 21.63 13.94 -2.75
N SER A 79 20.54 14.01 -3.50
CA SER A 79 19.80 12.83 -3.97
C SER A 79 20.60 12.03 -5.01
N GLY A 80 21.37 12.71 -5.86
CA GLY A 80 22.31 12.11 -6.81
C GLY A 80 23.36 11.25 -6.11
N ARG A 81 23.94 11.72 -5.01
CA ARG A 81 24.89 10.95 -4.19
C ARG A 81 24.26 9.70 -3.55
N LEU A 82 23.02 9.78 -3.08
CA LEU A 82 22.28 8.59 -2.58
C LEU A 82 22.02 7.58 -3.71
N ARG A 83 21.69 8.05 -4.92
CA ARG A 83 21.48 7.19 -6.10
C ARG A 83 22.77 6.48 -6.52
N GLU A 84 23.86 7.22 -6.66
CA GLU A 84 25.21 6.71 -6.98
C GLU A 84 25.67 5.66 -5.96
N ALA A 85 25.49 5.93 -4.66
CA ALA A 85 25.86 5.00 -3.59
C ALA A 85 25.19 3.62 -3.74
N VAL A 86 23.89 3.59 -4.10
CA VAL A 86 23.15 2.34 -4.29
C VAL A 86 23.51 1.66 -5.63
N LEU A 87 23.56 2.41 -6.73
CA LEU A 87 23.74 1.83 -8.07
C LEU A 87 25.18 1.40 -8.37
N GLU A 88 26.17 2.15 -7.88
CA GLU A 88 27.58 2.00 -8.25
C GLU A 88 28.45 1.50 -7.09
N LYS A 89 28.10 1.86 -5.85
CA LYS A 89 28.90 1.55 -4.63
C LYS A 89 28.31 0.42 -3.78
N GLY A 90 27.20 -0.19 -4.23
CA GLY A 90 26.59 -1.35 -3.59
C GLY A 90 25.93 -1.08 -2.23
N ALA A 91 25.63 0.18 -1.90
CA ALA A 91 24.93 0.54 -0.68
C ALA A 91 23.50 -0.01 -0.67
N LEU A 92 22.96 -0.23 0.53
CA LEU A 92 21.53 -0.49 0.70
C LEU A 92 20.73 0.80 0.49
N ILE A 93 19.45 0.65 0.15
CA ILE A 93 18.54 1.81 0.04
C ILE A 93 18.32 2.39 1.44
N ASP A 94 18.79 3.62 1.64
CA ASP A 94 18.43 4.45 2.78
C ASP A 94 17.09 5.15 2.47
N ARG A 95 15.99 4.66 3.06
CA ARG A 95 14.64 5.22 2.86
C ARG A 95 14.48 6.54 3.62
N ASP A 96 15.05 6.63 4.82
CA ASP A 96 14.92 7.81 5.69
C ASP A 96 15.65 9.00 5.09
N ALA A 97 16.90 8.83 4.62
CA ALA A 97 17.65 9.88 3.95
C ALA A 97 17.02 10.32 2.61
N VAL A 98 16.35 9.42 1.89
CA VAL A 98 15.56 9.80 0.70
C VAL A 98 14.31 10.59 1.09
N TRP A 99 13.60 10.17 2.16
CA TRP A 99 12.41 10.88 2.62
C TRP A 99 12.73 12.29 3.10
N GLU A 100 13.80 12.48 3.87
CA GLU A 100 14.25 13.81 4.31
C GLU A 100 14.48 14.76 3.13
N LEU A 101 15.24 14.32 2.10
CA LEU A 101 15.49 15.13 0.90
C LEU A 101 14.20 15.40 0.10
N LYS A 102 13.31 14.41 -0.01
CA LYS A 102 12.03 14.59 -0.72
C LYS A 102 11.10 15.52 0.05
N ARG A 103 11.06 15.46 1.38
CA ARG A 103 10.28 16.39 2.22
C ARG A 103 10.79 17.81 2.08
N GLU A 104 12.09 18.05 2.22
CA GLU A 104 12.68 19.38 2.00
C GLU A 104 12.32 19.97 0.62
N ALA A 105 12.31 19.14 -0.43
CA ALA A 105 11.90 19.58 -1.76
C ALA A 105 10.39 19.83 -1.86
N LEU A 106 9.57 18.96 -1.28
CA LEU A 106 8.11 19.10 -1.26
C LEU A 106 7.65 20.34 -0.49
N GLU A 107 8.37 20.78 0.53
CA GLU A 107 8.12 22.05 1.22
C GLU A 107 8.25 23.24 0.25
N LEU A 108 9.37 23.33 -0.48
CA LEU A 108 9.58 24.35 -1.52
C LEU A 108 8.54 24.27 -2.65
N LEU A 109 8.15 23.06 -3.07
CA LEU A 109 7.11 22.85 -4.09
C LEU A 109 5.72 23.26 -3.58
N CYS A 110 5.47 23.19 -2.28
CA CYS A 110 4.19 23.55 -1.68
C CYS A 110 4.01 25.06 -1.52
N GLU A 111 5.10 25.82 -1.36
CA GLU A 111 5.09 27.30 -1.38
C GLU A 111 4.62 27.85 -2.75
N VAL A 112 4.90 27.14 -3.85
CA VAL A 112 4.44 27.52 -5.20
C VAL A 112 2.90 27.49 -5.29
N PRO A 113 2.25 28.61 -5.66
CA PRO A 113 0.80 28.68 -5.82
C PRO A 113 0.28 27.78 -6.94
N LEU A 114 -0.76 26.99 -6.65
CA LEU A 114 -1.46 26.21 -7.67
C LEU A 114 -2.20 27.13 -8.65
N GLY A 115 -1.89 27.00 -9.95
CA GLY A 115 -2.65 27.64 -11.02
C GLY A 115 -4.12 27.15 -11.08
N PRO A 116 -5.04 27.87 -11.74
CA PRO A 116 -6.48 27.67 -11.58
C PRO A 116 -6.98 26.23 -11.77
N GLY A 117 -6.55 25.55 -12.84
CA GLY A 117 -6.93 24.15 -13.10
C GLY A 117 -6.32 23.15 -12.10
N ARG A 118 -5.10 23.38 -11.62
CA ARG A 118 -4.46 22.56 -10.57
C ARG A 118 -5.17 22.75 -9.23
N ARG A 119 -5.57 23.98 -8.90
CA ARG A 119 -6.37 24.29 -7.72
C ARG A 119 -7.75 23.62 -7.76
N ALA A 120 -8.44 23.67 -8.89
CA ALA A 120 -9.72 22.97 -9.07
C ALA A 120 -9.56 21.45 -8.83
N ALA A 121 -8.61 20.81 -9.51
CA ALA A 121 -8.36 19.37 -9.35
C ALA A 121 -7.91 18.97 -7.93
N TYR A 122 -7.27 19.87 -7.18
CA TYR A 122 -6.96 19.65 -5.77
C TYR A 122 -8.22 19.76 -4.89
N CYS A 123 -9.06 20.78 -5.11
CA CYS A 123 -10.35 20.91 -4.43
C CYS A 123 -11.28 19.71 -4.68
N ASP A 124 -11.32 19.19 -5.90
CA ASP A 124 -12.08 17.98 -6.25
C ASP A 124 -11.56 16.76 -5.47
N PHE A 125 -10.24 16.59 -5.37
CA PHE A 125 -9.63 15.52 -4.57
C PHE A 125 -9.93 15.64 -3.06
N LEU A 126 -9.87 16.86 -2.51
CA LEU A 126 -10.24 17.12 -1.11
C LEU A 126 -11.71 16.74 -0.86
N ALA A 127 -12.62 17.11 -1.77
CA ALA A 127 -14.04 16.79 -1.67
C ALA A 127 -14.32 15.29 -1.82
N GLU A 128 -13.61 14.60 -2.73
CA GLU A 128 -13.77 13.17 -2.97
C GLU A 128 -13.24 12.31 -1.81
N GLN A 129 -12.08 12.66 -1.25
CA GLN A 129 -11.50 11.89 -0.14
C GLN A 129 -12.11 12.24 1.22
N GLY A 130 -12.56 13.49 1.39
CA GLY A 130 -13.29 13.98 2.55
C GLY A 130 -12.61 13.68 3.89
N ARG A 131 -13.45 13.30 4.87
CA ARG A 131 -13.05 13.08 6.28
C ARG A 131 -11.85 12.16 6.44
N ALA A 132 -11.70 11.12 5.64
CA ALA A 132 -10.59 10.18 5.79
C ALA A 132 -9.23 10.80 5.45
N LEU A 133 -9.19 11.72 4.48
CA LEU A 133 -7.99 12.48 4.17
C LEU A 133 -7.72 13.54 5.24
N GLU A 134 -8.78 14.22 5.71
CA GLU A 134 -8.70 15.15 6.84
C GLU A 134 -8.11 14.46 8.08
N ASP A 135 -8.57 13.26 8.42
CA ASP A 135 -8.05 12.46 9.53
C ASP A 135 -6.59 12.03 9.30
N HIS A 136 -6.26 11.52 8.11
CA HIS A 136 -4.89 11.11 7.78
C HIS A 136 -3.90 12.28 7.87
N ALA A 137 -4.23 13.42 7.25
CA ALA A 137 -3.40 14.61 7.26
C ALA A 137 -3.32 15.27 8.65
N THR A 138 -4.40 15.24 9.43
CA THR A 138 -4.40 15.66 10.84
C THR A 138 -3.48 14.79 11.67
N TRP A 139 -3.54 13.46 11.51
CA TRP A 139 -2.64 12.55 12.20
C TRP A 139 -1.18 12.80 11.82
N CYS A 140 -0.86 13.01 10.54
CA CYS A 140 0.50 13.31 10.11
C CYS A 140 1.01 14.63 10.71
N ALA A 141 0.20 15.70 10.70
CA ALA A 141 0.56 16.98 11.32
C ALA A 141 0.75 16.88 12.84
N LEU A 142 -0.08 16.09 13.54
CA LEU A 142 0.08 15.82 14.98
C LEU A 142 1.31 14.94 15.27
N ALA A 143 1.64 13.99 14.39
CA ALA A 143 2.81 13.12 14.51
C ALA A 143 4.13 13.90 14.35
N GLU A 144 4.16 14.99 13.58
CA GLU A 144 5.31 15.91 13.52
C GLU A 144 5.58 16.59 14.88
N VAL A 145 4.53 16.93 15.63
CA VAL A 145 4.63 17.65 16.91
C VAL A 145 4.86 16.71 18.10
N HIS A 146 4.22 15.55 18.09
CA HIS A 146 4.16 14.65 19.25
C HIS A 146 4.83 13.28 19.03
N GLY A 147 5.41 13.05 17.85
CA GLY A 147 5.92 11.75 17.42
C GLY A 147 4.81 10.79 16.95
N PRO A 148 5.17 9.69 16.28
CA PRO A 148 4.20 8.82 15.59
C PRO A 148 3.32 7.94 16.49
N ASP A 149 3.58 7.86 17.80
CA ASP A 149 2.81 6.99 18.70
C ASP A 149 1.68 7.77 19.38
N TRP A 150 0.50 7.77 18.76
CA TRP A 150 -0.66 8.56 19.24
C TRP A 150 -1.11 8.19 20.65
N HIS A 151 -0.82 6.98 21.14
CA HIS A 151 -1.08 6.57 22.53
C HIS A 151 -0.31 7.42 23.56
N ARG A 152 0.78 8.10 23.14
CA ARG A 152 1.59 8.99 23.99
C ARG A 152 1.18 10.45 23.91
N TRP A 153 0.34 10.82 22.95
CA TRP A 153 -0.14 12.20 22.80
C TRP A 153 -0.94 12.65 24.04
N PRO A 154 -1.09 13.96 24.28
CA PRO A 154 -2.05 14.49 25.24
C PRO A 154 -3.42 13.85 25.09
N THR A 155 -4.09 13.51 26.20
CA THR A 155 -5.31 12.67 26.19
C THR A 155 -6.39 13.17 25.23
N GLY A 156 -6.59 14.48 25.13
CA GLY A 156 -7.56 15.07 24.20
C GLY A 156 -7.24 14.82 22.73
N LEU A 157 -5.98 14.64 22.33
CA LEU A 157 -5.57 14.42 20.94
C LEU A 157 -5.63 12.94 20.52
N ARG A 158 -5.93 12.03 21.47
CA ARG A 158 -6.01 10.59 21.19
C ARG A 158 -7.29 10.19 20.48
N ASP A 159 -8.36 10.97 20.61
CA ASP A 159 -9.61 10.78 19.89
C ASP A 159 -9.64 11.71 18.66
N PRO A 160 -9.78 11.19 17.42
CA PRO A 160 -9.92 12.00 16.21
C PRO A 160 -11.17 12.89 16.20
N ARG A 161 -12.15 12.68 17.10
CA ARG A 161 -13.43 13.39 17.18
C ARG A 161 -13.53 14.37 18.35
N SER A 162 -12.48 14.53 19.16
CA SER A 162 -12.49 15.45 20.29
C SER A 162 -12.46 16.93 19.87
N ALA A 163 -12.88 17.80 20.80
CA ALA A 163 -12.77 19.24 20.65
C ALA A 163 -11.31 19.72 20.67
N GLU A 164 -10.41 18.98 21.33
CA GLU A 164 -8.97 19.24 21.36
C GLU A 164 -8.33 18.95 19.99
N THR A 165 -8.67 17.81 19.36
CA THR A 165 -8.19 17.46 18.02
C THR A 165 -8.70 18.46 16.99
N ALA A 166 -9.98 18.82 17.04
CA ALA A 166 -10.54 19.84 16.14
C ALA A 166 -9.83 21.20 16.28
N ARG A 167 -9.51 21.63 17.52
CA ARG A 167 -8.73 22.85 17.77
C ARG A 167 -7.28 22.74 17.30
N ALA A 168 -6.62 21.60 17.54
CA ALA A 168 -5.24 21.37 17.11
C ALA A 168 -5.12 21.34 15.58
N ARG A 169 -6.04 20.67 14.89
CA ARG A 169 -6.15 20.68 13.42
C ARG A 169 -6.31 22.10 12.89
N ASN A 170 -7.19 22.91 13.48
CA ASN A 170 -7.36 24.31 13.09
C ASN A 170 -6.09 25.15 13.33
N GLY A 171 -5.33 24.85 14.40
CA GLY A 171 -4.03 25.48 14.67
C GLY A 171 -2.87 24.97 13.79
N LEU A 172 -3.06 23.87 13.06
CA LEU A 172 -2.07 23.22 12.21
C LEU A 172 -2.51 23.17 10.73
N MET A 173 -3.46 24.01 10.31
CA MET A 173 -4.09 23.94 8.99
C MET A 173 -3.10 23.88 7.82
N ASP A 174 -2.01 24.66 7.86
CA ASP A 174 -1.01 24.66 6.79
C ASP A 174 -0.25 23.32 6.70
N ARG A 175 -0.02 22.63 7.82
CA ARG A 175 0.56 21.28 7.84
C ARG A 175 -0.46 20.23 7.39
N VAL A 176 -1.74 20.41 7.73
CA VAL A 176 -2.82 19.53 7.27
C VAL A 176 -3.03 19.66 5.76
N ASP A 177 -2.95 20.88 5.21
CA ASP A 177 -2.98 21.10 3.75
C ASP A 177 -1.73 20.53 3.07
N PHE A 178 -0.53 20.72 3.65
CA PHE A 178 0.70 20.10 3.14
C PHE A 178 0.55 18.58 2.99
N TRP A 179 0.14 17.87 4.05
CA TRP A 179 -0.05 16.41 4.00
C TRP A 179 -1.18 15.99 3.06
N SER A 180 -2.26 16.78 2.96
CA SER A 180 -3.35 16.55 2.00
C SER A 180 -2.88 16.69 0.54
N ARG A 181 -2.04 17.70 0.26
CA ARG A 181 -1.39 17.91 -1.04
C ARG A 181 -0.40 16.81 -1.36
N LEU A 182 0.31 16.25 -0.39
CA LEU A 182 1.20 15.09 -0.63
C LEU A 182 0.40 13.85 -1.05
N ALA A 183 -0.72 13.55 -0.39
CA ALA A 183 -1.59 12.44 -0.79
C ALA A 183 -2.14 12.63 -2.22
N TRP A 184 -2.58 13.84 -2.57
CA TRP A 184 -3.05 14.20 -3.90
C TRP A 184 -2.00 14.05 -5.00
N LEU A 185 -0.79 14.56 -4.77
CA LEU A 185 0.32 14.43 -5.72
C LEU A 185 0.66 12.95 -5.96
N THR A 186 0.62 12.14 -4.90
CA THR A 186 0.99 10.72 -4.96
C THR A 186 -0.09 9.89 -5.67
N ASP A 187 -1.37 10.13 -5.40
CA ASP A 187 -2.51 9.57 -6.16
C ASP A 187 -2.47 9.96 -7.65
N THR A 188 -2.09 11.20 -7.96
CA THR A 188 -1.91 11.68 -9.34
C THR A 188 -0.81 10.89 -10.06
N GLN A 189 0.37 10.71 -9.45
CA GLN A 189 1.47 9.98 -10.08
C GLN A 189 1.22 8.46 -10.17
N LEU A 190 0.50 7.87 -9.20
CA LEU A 190 0.02 6.48 -9.28
C LEU A 190 -0.92 6.27 -10.47
N THR A 191 -1.88 7.19 -10.64
CA THR A 191 -2.80 7.21 -11.78
C THR A 191 -2.05 7.36 -13.11
N ALA A 192 -1.01 8.20 -13.14
CA ALA A 192 -0.15 8.36 -14.32
C ALA A 192 0.65 7.07 -14.64
N ALA A 193 1.20 6.37 -13.63
CA ALA A 193 1.90 5.11 -13.83
C ALA A 193 0.99 3.99 -14.37
N GLN A 194 -0.24 3.88 -13.86
CA GLN A 194 -1.25 2.99 -14.41
C GLN A 194 -1.58 3.33 -15.86
N ARG A 195 -1.82 4.60 -16.15
CA ARG A 195 -2.07 5.08 -17.51
C ARG A 195 -0.92 4.74 -18.46
N ALA A 196 0.33 4.97 -18.06
CA ALA A 196 1.51 4.64 -18.84
C ALA A 196 1.60 3.14 -19.19
N GLY A 197 1.26 2.26 -18.25
CA GLY A 197 1.14 0.82 -18.51
C GLY A 197 0.03 0.48 -19.51
N ARG A 198 -1.17 1.06 -19.34
CA ARG A 198 -2.30 0.86 -20.26
C ARG A 198 -1.98 1.33 -21.69
N GLU A 199 -1.43 2.54 -21.84
CA GLU A 199 -1.01 3.11 -23.13
C GLU A 199 0.17 2.34 -23.77
N ALA A 200 0.96 1.61 -22.98
CA ALA A 200 1.97 0.67 -23.46
C ALA A 200 1.41 -0.69 -23.91
N GLY A 201 0.08 -0.86 -23.92
CA GLY A 201 -0.59 -2.07 -24.38
C GLY A 201 -0.83 -3.12 -23.28
N MET A 202 -0.65 -2.78 -22.00
CA MET A 202 -0.92 -3.72 -20.91
C MET A 202 -2.45 -3.93 -20.70
N PRO A 203 -2.98 -5.16 -20.85
CA PRO A 203 -4.39 -5.46 -20.60
C PRO A 203 -4.77 -5.40 -19.11
N VAL A 204 -3.80 -5.32 -18.20
CA VAL A 204 -4.01 -5.10 -16.75
C VAL A 204 -3.31 -3.83 -16.28
N GLY A 205 -2.04 -3.63 -16.63
CA GLY A 205 -1.27 -2.47 -16.14
C GLY A 205 -0.61 -2.76 -14.79
N ILE A 206 -0.78 -1.89 -13.79
CA ILE A 206 -0.18 -2.09 -12.47
C ILE A 206 -1.05 -3.01 -11.61
N VAL A 207 -0.41 -3.98 -10.96
CA VAL A 207 -0.98 -4.82 -9.90
C VAL A 207 -0.47 -4.30 -8.56
N HIS A 208 -1.37 -3.72 -7.77
CA HIS A 208 -1.06 -3.26 -6.41
C HIS A 208 -1.17 -4.41 -5.41
N ASP A 209 -0.54 -4.24 -4.26
CA ASP A 209 -0.52 -5.24 -3.20
C ASP A 209 -1.07 -4.66 -1.89
N LEU A 210 -2.08 -5.31 -1.33
CA LEU A 210 -2.78 -4.88 -0.13
C LEU A 210 -2.27 -5.66 1.09
N ALA A 211 -1.59 -4.96 1.99
CA ALA A 211 -1.15 -5.51 3.26
C ALA A 211 -2.32 -5.90 4.17
N VAL A 212 -2.11 -6.91 5.01
CA VAL A 212 -3.11 -7.50 5.92
C VAL A 212 -3.71 -6.47 6.90
N GLY A 213 -2.89 -5.55 7.40
CA GLY A 213 -3.29 -4.58 8.44
C GLY A 213 -2.40 -3.33 8.47
N VAL A 214 -2.46 -2.62 9.60
CA VAL A 214 -1.77 -1.33 9.81
C VAL A 214 -0.93 -1.38 11.08
N HIS A 215 0.01 -0.45 11.22
CA HIS A 215 0.72 -0.23 12.47
C HIS A 215 -0.26 0.26 13.56
N PRO A 216 -0.19 -0.24 14.81
CA PRO A 216 -1.15 0.17 15.86
C PRO A 216 -1.06 1.65 16.23
N GLY A 217 0.12 2.26 16.08
CA GLY A 217 0.30 3.71 16.20
C GLY A 217 -0.04 4.51 14.93
N GLY A 218 -0.48 3.87 13.84
CA GLY A 218 -0.69 4.52 12.54
C GLY A 218 -1.96 5.39 12.44
N ALA A 219 -2.04 6.15 11.34
CA ALA A 219 -3.16 7.02 11.00
C ALA A 219 -4.50 6.29 10.94
N ASP A 220 -4.56 5.13 10.27
CA ASP A 220 -5.80 4.35 10.18
C ASP A 220 -6.21 3.86 11.58
N ALA A 221 -5.25 3.40 12.40
CA ALA A 221 -5.52 2.92 13.75
C ALA A 221 -6.00 4.03 14.69
N TRP A 222 -5.53 5.28 14.53
CA TRP A 222 -6.02 6.45 15.25
C TRP A 222 -7.39 6.94 14.75
N ALA A 223 -7.58 7.02 13.43
CA ALA A 223 -8.80 7.56 12.81
C ALA A 223 -10.02 6.62 12.94
N GLN A 224 -9.77 5.31 12.96
CA GLN A 224 -10.79 4.24 12.87
C GLN A 224 -10.78 3.34 14.12
N GLN A 225 -10.45 3.87 15.30
CA GLN A 225 -10.31 3.12 16.56
C GLN A 225 -11.49 2.17 16.86
N GLU A 226 -12.72 2.58 16.55
CA GLU A 226 -13.92 1.76 16.77
C GLU A 226 -13.90 0.44 15.97
N TYR A 227 -13.26 0.42 14.81
CA TYR A 227 -13.18 -0.73 13.90
C TYR A 227 -12.02 -1.67 14.20
N PHE A 228 -11.09 -1.30 15.09
CA PHE A 228 -9.93 -2.12 15.44
C PHE A 228 -10.08 -2.76 16.82
N ALA A 229 -9.63 -4.01 16.96
CA ALA A 229 -9.63 -4.72 18.24
C ALA A 229 -8.42 -4.32 19.08
N ALA A 230 -8.61 -3.36 19.98
CA ALA A 230 -7.60 -2.96 20.96
C ALA A 230 -7.15 -4.16 21.83
N GLY A 231 -5.87 -4.20 22.19
CA GLY A 231 -5.29 -5.30 22.98
C GLY A 231 -5.08 -6.62 22.22
N MET A 232 -5.38 -6.66 20.92
CA MET A 232 -5.16 -7.83 20.05
C MET A 232 -4.12 -7.54 18.97
N SER A 233 -3.55 -8.60 18.40
CA SER A 233 -2.65 -8.55 17.25
C SER A 233 -2.99 -9.68 16.26
N VAL A 234 -2.81 -9.44 14.96
CA VAL A 234 -2.88 -10.46 13.92
C VAL A 234 -1.57 -11.24 13.89
N GLY A 235 -1.66 -12.54 13.69
CA GLY A 235 -0.51 -13.41 13.53
C GLY A 235 -0.81 -14.66 12.71
N ALA A 236 -0.02 -15.70 12.97
CA ALA A 236 -0.25 -17.05 12.47
C ALA A 236 -0.02 -18.08 13.59
N PRO A 237 -0.79 -19.19 13.62
CA PRO A 237 -0.53 -20.28 14.55
C PRO A 237 0.84 -20.94 14.25
N PRO A 238 1.37 -21.75 15.18
CA PRO A 238 2.51 -22.62 14.91
C PRO A 238 2.32 -23.47 13.64
N ASP A 239 3.34 -23.49 12.79
CA ASP A 239 3.38 -24.27 11.56
C ASP A 239 4.70 -25.04 11.40
N ALA A 240 4.83 -25.81 10.31
CA ALA A 240 6.00 -26.66 10.03
C ALA A 240 7.31 -25.88 9.76
N PHE A 241 7.24 -24.58 9.48
CA PHE A 241 8.39 -23.69 9.26
C PHE A 241 8.68 -22.84 10.50
N ASN A 242 7.66 -22.48 11.28
CA ASN A 242 7.79 -21.72 12.51
C ASN A 242 6.91 -22.32 13.63
N ALA A 243 7.53 -23.22 14.40
CA ALA A 243 6.90 -23.91 15.54
C ALA A 243 6.51 -22.99 16.72
N ARG A 244 6.86 -21.70 16.70
CA ARG A 244 6.41 -20.71 17.70
C ARG A 244 5.20 -19.89 17.25
N GLY A 245 4.75 -20.08 16.00
CA GLY A 245 3.81 -19.19 15.34
C GLY A 245 4.40 -17.80 15.10
N GLN A 246 3.56 -16.87 14.68
CA GLN A 246 3.95 -15.50 14.33
C GLN A 246 3.02 -14.50 14.98
N ASP A 247 3.57 -13.39 15.46
CA ASP A 247 2.83 -12.16 15.79
C ASP A 247 3.33 -11.09 14.82
N TRP A 248 2.44 -10.45 14.07
CA TRP A 248 2.78 -9.43 13.07
C TRP A 248 2.67 -8.01 13.65
N GLY A 249 2.18 -7.86 14.88
CA GLY A 249 2.05 -6.57 15.57
C GLY A 249 1.10 -5.60 14.84
N LEU A 250 -0.03 -6.10 14.34
CA LEU A 250 -1.08 -5.38 13.60
C LEU A 250 -2.42 -5.56 14.32
N PRO A 251 -3.20 -4.52 14.65
CA PRO A 251 -4.52 -4.72 15.25
C PRO A 251 -5.50 -5.30 14.20
N PRO A 252 -6.25 -6.37 14.50
CA PRO A 252 -7.27 -6.87 13.60
C PRO A 252 -8.49 -5.95 13.55
N TRP A 253 -9.21 -5.97 12.43
CA TRP A 253 -10.55 -5.37 12.38
C TRP A 253 -11.54 -6.17 13.22
N ARG A 254 -12.48 -5.47 13.85
CA ARG A 254 -13.63 -6.02 14.58
C ARG A 254 -14.72 -6.50 13.61
N PRO A 255 -15.02 -7.82 13.53
CA PRO A 255 -16.01 -8.34 12.57
C PRO A 255 -17.42 -7.79 12.83
N ASP A 256 -17.79 -7.61 14.10
CA ASP A 256 -19.06 -7.03 14.53
C ASP A 256 -19.22 -5.58 14.04
N ARG A 257 -18.20 -4.74 14.23
CA ARG A 257 -18.21 -3.34 13.78
C ARG A 257 -18.14 -3.18 12.26
N LEU A 258 -17.47 -4.10 11.57
CA LEU A 258 -17.52 -4.15 10.10
C LEU A 258 -18.94 -4.47 9.61
N ALA A 259 -19.64 -5.44 10.22
CA ALA A 259 -21.02 -5.74 9.86
C ALA A 259 -21.98 -4.59 10.18
N GLU A 260 -21.91 -4.01 11.39
CA GLU A 260 -22.74 -2.86 11.81
C GLU A 260 -22.61 -1.63 10.90
N SER A 261 -21.41 -1.38 10.36
CA SER A 261 -21.14 -0.26 9.43
C SER A 261 -21.45 -0.56 7.96
N GLY A 262 -22.00 -1.74 7.64
CA GLY A 262 -22.21 -2.18 6.26
C GLY A 262 -20.88 -2.27 5.48
N TYR A 263 -19.81 -2.68 6.15
CA TYR A 263 -18.45 -2.85 5.65
C TYR A 263 -17.81 -1.56 5.08
N ALA A 264 -18.27 -0.37 5.52
CA ALA A 264 -17.79 0.91 5.01
C ALA A 264 -16.25 1.08 5.02
N PRO A 265 -15.51 0.76 6.10
CA PRO A 265 -14.04 0.89 6.10
C PRO A 265 -13.34 0.04 5.03
N PHE A 266 -13.82 -1.20 4.82
CA PHE A 266 -13.24 -2.10 3.83
C PHE A 266 -13.58 -1.66 2.41
N ARG A 267 -14.83 -1.25 2.16
CA ARG A 267 -15.28 -0.69 0.88
C ARG A 267 -14.48 0.56 0.48
N GLU A 268 -14.24 1.46 1.41
CA GLU A 268 -13.49 2.70 1.17
C GLU A 268 -12.00 2.45 0.91
N LEU A 269 -11.39 1.52 1.65
CA LEU A 269 -10.03 1.06 1.39
C LEU A 269 -9.88 0.51 -0.04
N LEU A 270 -10.78 -0.36 -0.46
CA LEU A 270 -10.76 -0.95 -1.81
C LEU A 270 -10.93 0.11 -2.88
N ARG A 271 -11.87 1.05 -2.71
CA ARG A 271 -12.07 2.16 -3.65
C ARG A 271 -10.83 3.00 -3.85
N ALA A 272 -10.13 3.36 -2.78
CA ALA A 272 -8.90 4.15 -2.86
C ALA A 272 -7.81 3.45 -3.70
N LEU A 273 -7.64 2.14 -3.52
CA LEU A 273 -6.65 1.34 -4.26
C LEU A 273 -7.05 1.12 -5.73
N PHE A 274 -8.34 0.88 -6.00
CA PHE A 274 -8.84 0.62 -7.34
C PHE A 274 -8.87 1.86 -8.27
N ARG A 275 -8.61 3.08 -7.75
CA ARG A 275 -8.41 4.29 -8.58
C ARG A 275 -7.30 4.12 -9.63
N TYR A 276 -6.22 3.45 -9.24
CA TYR A 276 -5.02 3.25 -10.06
C TYR A 276 -4.63 1.77 -10.21
N ALA A 277 -5.23 0.84 -9.46
CA ALA A 277 -4.95 -0.59 -9.62
C ALA A 277 -5.71 -1.23 -10.80
N GLY A 278 -4.97 -1.81 -11.75
CA GLY A 278 -5.55 -2.69 -12.78
C GLY A 278 -5.84 -4.09 -12.26
N ALA A 279 -5.12 -4.52 -11.22
CA ALA A 279 -5.53 -5.60 -10.35
C ALA A 279 -5.05 -5.35 -8.93
N LEU A 280 -5.72 -5.95 -7.95
CA LEU A 280 -5.33 -5.89 -6.55
C LEU A 280 -4.97 -7.29 -6.05
N ARG A 281 -3.73 -7.46 -5.57
CA ARG A 281 -3.34 -8.61 -4.75
C ARG A 281 -3.80 -8.34 -3.31
N ILE A 282 -4.50 -9.30 -2.73
CA ILE A 282 -4.85 -9.33 -1.31
C ILE A 282 -3.84 -10.27 -0.62
N ASP A 283 -2.95 -9.69 0.17
CA ASP A 283 -2.03 -10.46 1.02
C ASP A 283 -2.82 -11.19 2.10
N HIS A 284 -2.49 -12.46 2.35
CA HIS A 284 -3.21 -13.34 3.28
C HIS A 284 -4.74 -13.32 3.07
N VAL A 285 -5.22 -13.75 1.89
CA VAL A 285 -6.66 -13.66 1.52
C VAL A 285 -7.58 -14.42 2.49
N MET A 286 -7.03 -15.39 3.22
CA MET A 286 -7.65 -16.07 4.36
C MET A 286 -8.23 -15.10 5.39
N GLY A 287 -7.67 -13.89 5.53
CA GLY A 287 -8.14 -12.84 6.44
C GLY A 287 -9.56 -12.33 6.14
N LEU A 288 -10.09 -12.59 4.95
CA LEU A 288 -11.51 -12.33 4.62
C LEU A 288 -12.45 -13.38 5.24
N PHE A 289 -11.91 -14.52 5.69
CA PHE A 289 -12.66 -15.63 6.29
C PHE A 289 -12.37 -15.77 7.79
N ARG A 290 -11.10 -15.68 8.20
CA ARG A 290 -10.65 -15.74 9.58
C ARG A 290 -9.25 -15.17 9.73
N LEU A 291 -8.95 -14.57 10.88
CA LEU A 291 -7.59 -14.21 11.28
C LEU A 291 -7.21 -14.89 12.59
N TRP A 292 -5.93 -15.24 12.73
CA TRP A 292 -5.38 -15.69 14.00
C TRP A 292 -5.10 -14.48 14.87
N TRP A 293 -5.89 -14.30 15.92
CA TRP A 293 -5.76 -13.20 16.89
C TRP A 293 -4.92 -13.67 18.06
N VAL A 294 -3.87 -12.91 18.40
CA VAL A 294 -2.99 -13.10 19.54
C VAL A 294 -3.24 -11.97 20.54
N PRO A 295 -3.60 -12.24 21.81
CA PRO A 295 -3.68 -11.19 22.82
C PRO A 295 -2.32 -10.55 23.05
N GLN A 296 -2.25 -9.22 23.10
CA GLN A 296 -0.99 -8.50 23.21
C GLN A 296 -0.21 -8.89 24.48
N GLY A 297 1.09 -9.15 24.33
CA GLY A 297 1.95 -9.64 25.41
C GLY A 297 1.86 -11.15 25.69
N ARG A 298 1.06 -11.91 24.93
CA ARG A 298 1.02 -13.38 24.95
C ARG A 298 1.75 -13.96 23.74
N PRO A 299 2.31 -15.18 23.80
CA PRO A 299 2.94 -15.82 22.65
C PRO A 299 1.90 -16.20 21.58
N PRO A 300 2.28 -16.32 20.29
CA PRO A 300 1.34 -16.70 19.22
C PRO A 300 0.65 -18.05 19.41
N THR A 301 1.25 -18.94 20.21
CA THR A 301 0.68 -20.22 20.65
C THR A 301 -0.60 -20.09 21.49
N GLU A 302 -0.86 -18.92 22.07
CA GLU A 302 -2.07 -18.60 22.85
C GLU A 302 -3.10 -17.80 22.05
N GLY A 303 -2.92 -17.68 20.73
CA GLY A 303 -3.91 -17.08 19.85
C GLY A 303 -5.10 -18.00 19.56
N THR A 304 -6.07 -17.48 18.81
CA THR A 304 -7.20 -18.27 18.28
C THR A 304 -7.70 -17.70 16.94
N TYR A 305 -8.43 -18.50 16.17
CA TYR A 305 -9.09 -18.01 14.95
C TYR A 305 -10.38 -17.26 15.30
N VAL A 306 -10.46 -16.00 14.90
CA VAL A 306 -11.70 -15.22 14.86
C VAL A 306 -12.22 -15.22 13.43
N ARG A 307 -13.48 -15.61 13.23
CA ARG A 307 -14.13 -15.65 11.91
C ARG A 307 -14.62 -14.26 11.50
N TYR A 308 -14.56 -14.00 10.19
CA TYR A 308 -15.22 -12.89 9.51
C TYR A 308 -16.33 -13.46 8.62
N ASP A 309 -17.29 -12.61 8.27
CA ASP A 309 -18.29 -12.92 7.25
C ASP A 309 -17.64 -12.90 5.86
N ALA A 310 -17.16 -14.06 5.44
CA ALA A 310 -16.51 -14.24 4.15
C ALA A 310 -17.45 -13.96 2.96
N GLU A 311 -18.76 -14.12 3.13
CA GLU A 311 -19.71 -13.92 2.05
C GLU A 311 -19.83 -12.43 1.74
N ALA A 312 -20.09 -11.61 2.76
CA ALA A 312 -20.14 -10.17 2.61
C ALA A 312 -18.78 -9.56 2.26
N MET A 313 -17.68 -9.99 2.89
CA MET A 313 -16.33 -9.49 2.57
C MET A 313 -15.96 -9.79 1.12
N LEU A 314 -16.19 -11.00 0.61
CA LEU A 314 -15.91 -11.31 -0.80
C LEU A 314 -16.89 -10.59 -1.76
N ALA A 315 -18.14 -10.39 -1.36
CA ALA A 315 -19.11 -9.63 -2.16
C ALA A 315 -18.68 -8.15 -2.32
N VAL A 316 -18.27 -7.49 -1.24
CA VAL A 316 -17.74 -6.11 -1.27
C VAL A 316 -16.48 -6.04 -2.13
N LEU A 317 -15.55 -6.98 -1.97
CA LEU A 317 -14.31 -7.05 -2.75
C LEU A 317 -14.57 -7.14 -4.26
N VAL A 318 -15.44 -8.07 -4.67
CA VAL A 318 -15.74 -8.29 -6.09
C VAL A 318 -16.61 -7.18 -6.67
N LEU A 319 -17.51 -6.57 -5.88
CA LEU A 319 -18.31 -5.44 -6.31
C LEU A 319 -17.45 -4.20 -6.62
N GLU A 320 -16.53 -3.84 -5.73
CA GLU A 320 -15.64 -2.68 -5.95
C GLU A 320 -14.60 -2.95 -7.05
N ALA A 321 -14.08 -4.19 -7.17
CA ALA A 321 -13.23 -4.58 -8.29
C ALA A 321 -13.97 -4.52 -9.65
N SER A 322 -15.22 -4.98 -9.69
CA SER A 322 -16.09 -4.93 -10.87
C SER A 322 -16.39 -3.49 -11.30
N ARG A 323 -16.70 -2.59 -10.34
CA ARG A 323 -16.88 -1.16 -10.57
C ARG A 323 -15.66 -0.49 -11.21
N ALA A 324 -14.46 -0.93 -10.85
CA ALA A 324 -13.21 -0.41 -11.41
C ALA A 324 -12.74 -1.12 -12.69
N GLY A 325 -13.40 -2.20 -13.13
CA GLY A 325 -12.91 -3.06 -14.21
C GLY A 325 -11.57 -3.74 -13.89
N ALA A 326 -11.28 -3.97 -12.61
CA ALA A 326 -10.03 -4.51 -12.10
C ALA A 326 -10.12 -6.00 -11.75
N LEU A 327 -8.98 -6.69 -11.76
CA LEU A 327 -8.89 -8.09 -11.32
C LEU A 327 -8.52 -8.18 -9.84
N VAL A 328 -8.80 -9.33 -9.22
CA VAL A 328 -8.40 -9.62 -7.83
C VAL A 328 -7.57 -10.90 -7.79
N ILE A 329 -6.47 -10.86 -7.05
CA ILE A 329 -5.58 -12.00 -6.80
C ILE A 329 -5.54 -12.22 -5.29
N GLY A 330 -6.03 -13.36 -4.81
CA GLY A 330 -5.83 -13.79 -3.44
C GLY A 330 -4.48 -14.49 -3.30
N GLU A 331 -3.70 -14.12 -2.30
CA GLU A 331 -2.64 -14.99 -1.81
C GLU A 331 -3.24 -16.05 -0.89
N ASP A 332 -3.27 -17.29 -1.37
CA ASP A 332 -3.89 -18.47 -0.75
C ASP A 332 -2.87 -19.57 -0.39
N LEU A 333 -1.77 -19.19 0.27
CA LEU A 333 -0.73 -20.09 0.75
C LEU A 333 -0.88 -20.38 2.26
N GLY A 334 -0.09 -21.33 2.76
CA GLY A 334 -0.14 -21.73 4.17
C GLY A 334 -1.37 -22.58 4.52
N THR A 335 -1.92 -22.37 5.72
CA THR A 335 -3.01 -23.19 6.29
C THR A 335 -4.38 -22.72 5.84
N VAL A 336 -4.71 -23.00 4.58
CA VAL A 336 -6.00 -22.68 3.94
C VAL A 336 -7.13 -23.57 4.49
N GLU A 337 -8.27 -22.98 4.87
CA GLU A 337 -9.46 -23.72 5.30
C GLU A 337 -10.15 -24.39 4.08
N PRO A 338 -10.68 -25.63 4.19
CA PRO A 338 -11.48 -26.23 3.12
C PRO A 338 -12.64 -25.32 2.68
N GLY A 339 -12.89 -25.24 1.37
CA GLY A 339 -13.93 -24.35 0.80
C GLY A 339 -13.44 -22.94 0.44
N VAL A 340 -12.28 -22.48 0.94
CA VAL A 340 -11.76 -21.13 0.62
C VAL A 340 -11.44 -21.00 -0.87
N ARG A 341 -10.73 -21.97 -1.46
CA ARG A 341 -10.32 -21.92 -2.88
C ARG A 341 -11.51 -22.02 -3.82
N GLU A 342 -12.53 -22.79 -3.44
CA GLU A 342 -13.82 -22.90 -4.09
C GLU A 342 -14.53 -21.55 -4.12
N ALA A 343 -14.70 -20.92 -2.96
CA ALA A 343 -15.40 -19.65 -2.80
C ALA A 343 -14.73 -18.48 -3.54
N LEU A 344 -13.38 -18.46 -3.57
CA LEU A 344 -12.58 -17.53 -4.38
C LEU A 344 -12.79 -17.76 -5.88
N ARG A 345 -12.66 -19.01 -6.35
CA ARG A 345 -12.82 -19.41 -7.76
C ARG A 345 -14.19 -19.06 -8.30
N GLU A 346 -15.25 -19.32 -7.54
CA GLU A 346 -16.65 -19.03 -7.91
C GLU A 346 -16.89 -17.54 -8.13
N ARG A 347 -16.28 -16.71 -7.27
CA ARG A 347 -16.37 -15.24 -7.35
C ARG A 347 -15.34 -14.62 -8.30
N GLY A 348 -14.52 -15.44 -8.97
CA GLY A 348 -13.54 -15.01 -9.97
C GLY A 348 -12.25 -14.42 -9.40
N VAL A 349 -11.99 -14.55 -8.10
CA VAL A 349 -10.71 -14.20 -7.49
C VAL A 349 -9.66 -15.25 -7.91
N LEU A 350 -8.51 -14.77 -8.38
CA LEU A 350 -7.39 -15.62 -8.83
C LEU A 350 -6.57 -16.10 -7.64
N GLY A 351 -6.17 -17.38 -7.61
CA GLY A 351 -5.22 -17.91 -6.63
C GLY A 351 -3.74 -17.72 -7.03
N THR A 352 -2.84 -18.02 -6.11
CA THR A 352 -1.39 -17.83 -6.24
C THR A 352 -0.64 -19.17 -6.21
N SER A 353 -0.11 -19.62 -7.36
CA SER A 353 0.67 -20.87 -7.45
C SER A 353 2.18 -20.63 -7.40
N VAL A 354 2.84 -21.06 -6.31
CA VAL A 354 4.29 -20.96 -6.13
C VAL A 354 4.97 -22.29 -6.44
N LEU A 355 5.80 -22.32 -7.50
CA LEU A 355 6.43 -23.53 -8.07
C LEU A 355 7.12 -24.47 -7.06
N TRP A 356 7.67 -23.94 -5.96
CA TRP A 356 8.34 -24.76 -4.93
C TRP A 356 7.38 -25.60 -4.08
N PHE A 357 6.14 -25.12 -3.91
CA PHE A 357 5.09 -25.73 -3.09
C PHE A 357 4.11 -26.57 -3.92
N GLU A 358 3.97 -26.25 -5.21
CA GLU A 358 3.18 -26.98 -6.22
C GLU A 358 3.80 -28.34 -6.53
N ARG A 359 3.55 -29.35 -5.68
CA ARG A 359 4.07 -30.70 -5.80
C ARG A 359 2.97 -31.75 -5.68
N ASP A 360 3.20 -32.91 -6.27
CA ASP A 360 2.30 -34.06 -6.09
C ASP A 360 2.60 -34.75 -4.75
N TRP A 361 2.16 -34.13 -3.65
CA TRP A 361 2.38 -34.59 -2.28
C TRP A 361 1.72 -35.95 -1.96
N GLU A 362 0.71 -36.34 -2.73
CA GLU A 362 0.05 -37.66 -2.68
C GLU A 362 0.73 -38.71 -3.59
N GLY A 363 1.64 -38.27 -4.46
CA GLY A 363 2.28 -39.09 -5.49
C GLY A 363 3.81 -39.09 -5.37
N ASP A 364 4.51 -38.72 -6.44
CA ASP A 364 5.97 -38.82 -6.52
C ASP A 364 6.72 -37.61 -5.95
N GLY A 365 6.02 -36.64 -5.35
CA GLY A 365 6.58 -35.42 -4.77
C GLY A 365 7.22 -34.44 -5.77
N ARG A 366 7.11 -34.70 -7.09
CA ARG A 366 7.68 -33.82 -8.12
C ARG A 366 6.84 -32.57 -8.33
N PRO A 367 7.43 -31.48 -8.86
CA PRO A 367 6.68 -30.27 -9.19
C PRO A 367 5.55 -30.55 -10.18
N LEU A 368 4.36 -30.05 -9.90
CA LEU A 368 3.20 -30.19 -10.79
C LEU A 368 3.40 -29.33 -12.05
N PRO A 369 3.00 -29.81 -13.24
CA PRO A 369 2.97 -28.97 -14.43
C PRO A 369 1.90 -27.87 -14.28
N PRO A 370 2.10 -26.67 -14.85
CA PRO A 370 1.20 -25.52 -14.70
C PRO A 370 -0.28 -25.78 -15.03
N THR A 371 -0.55 -26.75 -15.93
CA THR A 371 -1.91 -27.15 -16.32
C THR A 371 -2.62 -28.04 -15.30
N ARG A 372 -1.88 -28.62 -14.33
CA ARG A 372 -2.43 -29.44 -13.24
C ARG A 372 -2.53 -28.70 -11.91
N SER A 373 -1.61 -27.76 -11.61
CA SER A 373 -1.76 -26.89 -10.42
C SER A 373 -3.06 -26.10 -10.48
N ALA A 374 -3.40 -25.54 -11.65
CA ALA A 374 -4.69 -24.87 -11.89
C ALA A 374 -5.94 -25.80 -11.92
N ARG A 375 -5.82 -27.10 -11.58
CA ARG A 375 -6.90 -28.10 -11.70
C ARG A 375 -7.13 -28.98 -10.47
N ARG A 376 -6.33 -28.90 -9.40
CA ARG A 376 -6.54 -29.73 -8.20
C ARG A 376 -7.62 -29.16 -7.26
N LEU A 377 -8.87 -29.26 -7.71
CA LEU A 377 -10.06 -29.40 -6.86
C LEU A 377 -10.98 -30.45 -7.50
N PRO A 378 -11.54 -31.41 -6.74
CA PRO A 378 -12.38 -32.45 -7.30
C PRO A 378 -13.82 -31.93 -7.55
N GLY A 379 -14.35 -32.20 -8.75
CA GLY A 379 -15.72 -31.85 -9.11
C GLY A 379 -15.86 -30.55 -9.93
N HIS A 380 -16.63 -30.65 -11.01
CA HIS A 380 -17.03 -29.60 -11.95
C HIS A 380 -16.04 -29.19 -13.06
N ARG A 381 -16.40 -29.59 -14.30
CA ARG A 381 -15.71 -29.22 -15.54
C ARG A 381 -16.10 -27.80 -15.97
N HIS A 382 -15.31 -26.81 -15.61
CA HIS A 382 -15.32 -25.50 -16.26
C HIS A 382 -13.95 -25.14 -16.85
N HIS A 383 -13.94 -24.18 -17.78
CA HIS A 383 -12.75 -23.80 -18.54
C HIS A 383 -11.62 -23.30 -17.62
N PRO A 384 -10.35 -23.66 -17.90
CA PRO A 384 -9.22 -23.25 -17.06
C PRO A 384 -9.05 -21.73 -17.12
N ARG A 385 -9.09 -21.08 -15.95
CA ARG A 385 -8.62 -19.69 -15.78
C ARG A 385 -7.12 -19.72 -15.42
N PRO A 386 -6.31 -18.76 -15.91
CA PRO A 386 -4.88 -18.76 -15.63
C PRO A 386 -4.59 -18.38 -14.18
N ALA A 387 -3.78 -19.19 -13.48
CA ALA A 387 -3.10 -18.79 -12.26
C ALA A 387 -1.83 -18.00 -12.62
N LEU A 388 -1.38 -17.12 -11.72
CA LEU A 388 -0.09 -16.46 -11.86
C LEU A 388 1.04 -17.40 -11.41
N HIS A 389 2.08 -17.51 -12.24
CA HIS A 389 3.20 -18.43 -12.02
C HIS A 389 4.51 -17.66 -11.83
N GLY A 390 5.08 -17.74 -10.62
CA GLY A 390 6.42 -17.21 -10.32
C GLY A 390 7.52 -18.28 -10.45
N ARG A 391 8.63 -17.91 -11.08
CA ARG A 391 9.93 -18.59 -10.95
C ARG A 391 10.87 -17.67 -10.14
N PRO A 392 11.87 -18.17 -9.40
CA PRO A 392 12.95 -17.35 -8.85
C PRO A 392 14.29 -17.57 -9.58
N PRO A 393 15.25 -16.62 -9.49
CA PRO A 393 16.59 -16.81 -10.03
C PRO A 393 17.33 -17.90 -9.27
N HIS A 394 18.16 -18.69 -9.98
CA HIS A 394 18.92 -19.78 -9.38
C HIS A 394 20.00 -19.26 -8.41
N ARG A 395 19.75 -19.40 -7.10
CA ARG A 395 20.81 -19.46 -6.09
C ARG A 395 20.57 -20.63 -5.14
N ARG A 396 21.58 -21.49 -4.98
CA ARG A 396 21.59 -22.49 -3.89
C ARG A 396 21.50 -21.74 -2.56
N ALA A 397 20.62 -22.17 -1.67
CA ALA A 397 20.60 -21.70 -0.29
C ALA A 397 21.93 -22.06 0.40
N ARG A 398 22.80 -21.08 0.62
CA ARG A 398 23.88 -21.22 1.60
C ARG A 398 23.25 -21.14 2.98
N ARG A 399 23.55 -22.10 3.85
CA ARG A 399 23.06 -22.14 5.23
C ARG A 399 23.36 -20.81 5.92
N ALA A 400 22.35 -20.21 6.56
CA ALA A 400 22.56 -19.13 7.51
C ALA A 400 23.43 -19.63 8.68
N PRO A 401 24.30 -18.79 9.28
CA PRO A 401 25.03 -19.16 10.48
C PRO A 401 24.05 -19.50 11.60
N ARG A 402 24.24 -20.63 12.28
CA ARG A 402 23.48 -20.96 13.49
C ARG A 402 23.87 -19.98 14.60
N GLN A 403 22.93 -19.16 15.07
CA GLN A 403 23.06 -18.58 16.41
C GLN A 403 22.69 -19.65 17.46
N PRO A 404 23.38 -19.71 18.61
CA PRO A 404 23.10 -20.70 19.64
C PRO A 404 21.89 -20.30 20.47
N GLY A 405 20.71 -20.83 20.10
CA GLY A 405 19.58 -20.98 21.02
C GLY A 405 19.74 -22.23 21.90
N PRO A 406 19.06 -22.32 23.06
CA PRO A 406 19.17 -23.47 23.95
C PRO A 406 18.70 -24.75 23.26
N ALA A 407 19.41 -25.85 23.52
CA ALA A 407 19.13 -27.14 22.88
C ALA A 407 17.80 -27.74 23.36
N ASP A 408 17.00 -28.23 22.42
CA ASP A 408 15.86 -29.11 22.73
C ASP A 408 16.35 -30.44 23.32
N PRO A 409 15.68 -31.00 24.34
CA PRO A 409 16.05 -32.29 24.90
C PRO A 409 15.68 -33.43 23.91
N PRO A 410 16.52 -34.47 23.77
CA PRO A 410 16.18 -35.62 22.94
C PRO A 410 15.02 -36.42 23.53
N ALA A 411 14.19 -36.99 22.65
CA ALA A 411 13.03 -37.79 23.03
C ALA A 411 13.43 -39.03 23.87
N ALA A 412 12.62 -39.34 24.88
CA ALA A 412 12.93 -40.36 25.87
C ALA A 412 12.89 -41.80 25.32
N GLY A 413 13.89 -42.59 25.68
CA GLY A 413 13.92 -44.03 25.41
C GLY A 413 14.38 -44.84 26.63
N GLY A 414 13.54 -45.76 27.09
CA GLY A 414 14.00 -47.03 27.68
C GLY A 414 14.53 -47.06 29.12
N ALA A 415 13.63 -47.44 30.03
CA ALA A 415 13.83 -48.49 31.04
C ALA A 415 14.70 -48.27 32.32
N ARG A 416 13.94 -48.27 33.45
CA ARG A 416 14.05 -49.20 34.61
C ARG A 416 15.01 -48.92 35.79
N ARG A 417 14.32 -48.89 36.96
CA ARG A 417 14.68 -49.38 38.32
C ARG A 417 15.54 -48.48 39.22
N GLY A 418 15.12 -48.35 40.49
CA GLY A 418 15.94 -47.74 41.54
C GLY A 418 15.21 -47.13 42.72
N ARG A 419 14.41 -47.93 43.44
CA ARG A 419 13.91 -47.67 44.80
C ARG A 419 14.93 -46.94 45.71
N ARG A 420 14.51 -45.91 46.46
CA ARG A 420 14.27 -45.99 47.93
C ARG A 420 13.81 -44.66 48.55
N ARG A 421 13.18 -44.77 49.73
CA ARG A 421 12.68 -43.69 50.61
C ARG A 421 13.75 -43.37 51.67
N HIS A 422 13.85 -42.13 52.18
CA HIS A 422 13.40 -41.78 53.55
C HIS A 422 13.85 -40.41 54.10
N ARG A 423 12.89 -39.74 54.77
CA ARG A 423 12.94 -38.92 56.01
C ARG A 423 13.75 -37.60 56.11
N ARG A 424 13.02 -36.64 56.71
CA ARG A 424 13.43 -35.36 57.34
C ARG A 424 14.31 -35.57 58.59
N VAL A 425 15.12 -34.56 58.92
CA VAL A 425 15.27 -33.94 60.27
C VAL A 425 15.51 -32.41 60.08
N ALA A 426 15.12 -31.56 61.05
CA ALA A 426 15.32 -30.09 61.04
C ALA A 426 16.56 -29.70 61.89
N GLY A 427 17.34 -28.65 61.57
CA GLY A 427 17.10 -27.20 61.79
C GLY A 427 18.35 -26.59 62.50
N PRO A 428 18.44 -25.30 62.89
CA PRO A 428 17.54 -24.16 62.63
C PRO A 428 18.24 -22.82 62.17
N ALA A 429 17.41 -21.83 61.85
CA ALA A 429 17.56 -20.36 62.03
C ALA A 429 18.80 -19.57 61.52
N HIS A 430 18.53 -18.60 60.63
CA HIS A 430 18.84 -17.17 60.88
C HIS A 430 17.85 -16.26 60.14
N ARG A 431 17.47 -15.11 60.73
CA ARG A 431 16.56 -14.09 60.16
C ARG A 431 17.24 -12.72 60.12
N ALA A 432 17.06 -11.96 59.03
CA ALA A 432 16.94 -10.50 59.04
C ALA A 432 16.24 -10.01 57.75
N ARG A 433 15.50 -8.90 57.83
CA ARG A 433 14.75 -8.27 56.70
C ARG A 433 15.49 -7.01 56.17
N PRO A 434 15.17 -6.53 54.96
CA PRO A 434 15.87 -5.41 54.33
C PRO A 434 15.37 -4.03 54.78
N ALA A 435 16.18 -2.99 54.55
CA ALA A 435 15.82 -1.59 54.79
C ALA A 435 16.10 -0.72 53.55
N ALA A 436 15.18 0.20 53.24
CA ALA A 436 15.28 1.13 52.13
C ALA A 436 16.29 2.27 52.39
N ARG A 437 16.70 3.00 51.33
CA ARG A 437 17.49 4.24 51.46
C ARG A 437 16.99 5.38 50.55
N HIS A 438 16.45 6.42 51.18
CA HIS A 438 16.45 7.78 50.64
C HIS A 438 17.82 8.45 50.78
N ARG A 439 18.19 9.30 49.81
CA ARG A 439 18.99 10.54 50.01
C ARG A 439 18.41 11.58 49.04
N ARG A 440 17.81 12.70 49.45
CA ARG A 440 18.20 13.84 50.33
C ARG A 440 18.93 14.96 49.58
N HIS A 441 18.30 16.14 49.63
CA HIS A 441 18.80 17.46 49.21
C HIS A 441 20.10 17.89 49.89
N ARG A 442 20.73 18.92 49.31
CA ARG A 442 21.66 19.81 50.01
C ARG A 442 21.40 21.26 49.59
N HIS A 443 21.17 22.15 50.55
CA HIS A 443 21.20 23.61 50.40
C HIS A 443 22.55 24.14 50.90
N LEU A 444 22.97 25.29 50.39
CA LEU A 444 23.76 26.31 51.10
C LEU A 444 23.19 27.70 50.78
N LEU A 445 23.57 28.72 51.58
CA LEU A 445 22.77 29.92 51.86
C LEU A 445 23.43 31.24 51.44
N GLY A 446 22.59 32.29 51.34
CA GLY A 446 22.95 33.72 51.40
C GLY A 446 22.66 34.49 50.10
N GLY A 447 21.91 35.61 50.09
CA GLY A 447 21.09 36.27 51.13
C GLY A 447 20.69 37.69 50.68
N GLY A 448 19.51 38.21 51.06
CA GLY A 448 19.16 39.64 50.86
C GLY A 448 17.76 39.97 50.30
N ARG A 449 16.84 40.33 51.21
CA ARG A 449 15.68 41.27 51.14
C ARG A 449 15.21 41.86 49.77
N ASP A 450 14.00 41.46 49.33
CA ASP A 450 12.72 42.23 49.24
C ASP A 450 12.70 43.74 48.87
N PRO A 451 11.58 44.33 48.32
CA PRO A 451 10.70 43.92 47.20
C PRO A 451 10.44 45.04 46.14
N GLY A 452 9.80 44.71 44.99
CA GLY A 452 9.25 45.71 44.05
C GLY A 452 8.51 45.14 42.81
N ARG A 453 7.18 45.32 42.76
CA ARG A 453 6.27 45.08 41.59
C ARG A 453 6.22 46.34 40.68
N PRO A 454 5.58 46.37 39.48
CA PRO A 454 4.73 45.38 38.78
C PRO A 454 5.15 45.12 37.29
N PRO A 455 4.40 44.35 36.45
CA PRO A 455 4.87 43.90 35.12
C PRO A 455 4.49 44.81 33.94
N PHE A 456 5.07 44.51 32.77
CA PHE A 456 4.86 45.21 31.48
C PHE A 456 3.38 45.20 31.00
N PRO A 457 2.94 46.25 30.29
CA PRO A 457 1.54 46.43 29.89
C PRO A 457 1.16 45.71 28.59
N ALA A 458 -0.11 45.30 28.50
CA ALA A 458 -0.76 44.94 27.23
C ALA A 458 -1.13 46.22 26.42
N PRO A 459 -1.23 46.15 25.08
CA PRO A 459 -1.48 47.33 24.25
C PRO A 459 -2.93 47.84 24.37
N HIS A 460 -3.09 49.16 24.45
CA HIS A 460 -4.39 49.85 24.42
C HIS A 460 -4.88 50.10 22.98
N PRO A 461 -6.22 50.15 22.76
CA PRO A 461 -6.81 50.41 21.44
C PRO A 461 -7.01 51.90 21.12
N GLY A 462 -7.08 52.22 19.83
CA GLY A 462 -7.41 53.54 19.25
C GLY A 462 -8.22 53.39 17.94
N PRO A 463 -8.83 54.47 17.42
CA PRO A 463 -10.27 54.62 17.69
C PRO A 463 -11.21 54.68 16.47
N HIS A 464 -12.51 54.52 16.76
CA HIS A 464 -13.69 54.91 15.97
C HIS A 464 -13.81 54.51 14.48
N GLY A 465 -14.44 53.34 14.26
CA GLY A 465 -15.12 52.98 13.00
C GLY A 465 -16.54 52.48 13.26
N ARG A 466 -17.54 53.25 12.81
CA ARG A 466 -19.01 53.05 12.90
C ARG A 466 -19.51 51.61 13.21
N ARG A 467 -20.20 51.43 14.35
CA ARG A 467 -21.15 50.32 14.56
C ARG A 467 -22.52 50.69 13.97
N LEU A 468 -23.09 49.78 13.18
CA LEU A 468 -24.52 49.77 12.87
C LEU A 468 -25.28 48.98 13.96
N ALA A 469 -26.51 49.40 14.24
CA ALA A 469 -27.37 48.78 15.27
C ALA A 469 -28.06 47.50 14.75
N PRO A 470 -28.44 46.55 15.62
CA PRO A 470 -29.09 45.30 15.21
C PRO A 470 -30.58 45.51 14.88
N GLY A 471 -30.99 45.11 13.68
CA GLY A 471 -32.40 45.04 13.29
C GLY A 471 -33.13 43.89 14.00
N ARG A 472 -34.36 44.15 14.45
CA ARG A 472 -35.25 43.16 15.06
C ARG A 472 -35.98 42.33 14.00
N GLY A 473 -36.16 41.04 14.29
CA GLY A 473 -37.41 40.32 14.03
C GLY A 473 -37.73 39.89 12.59
N GLY A 474 -37.48 38.60 12.31
CA GLY A 474 -38.10 37.87 11.19
C GLY A 474 -38.12 36.38 11.48
N ARG A 475 -39.31 35.81 11.75
CA ARG A 475 -39.48 34.35 11.84
C ARG A 475 -39.42 33.75 10.42
N PRO A 476 -38.74 32.60 10.19
CA PRO A 476 -38.98 31.82 8.99
C PRO A 476 -40.36 31.14 9.06
N PRO A 477 -41.09 31.01 7.93
CA PRO A 477 -42.25 30.13 7.84
C PRO A 477 -41.82 28.65 7.92
N PRO A 478 -42.72 27.73 8.30
CA PRO A 478 -42.39 26.33 8.58
C PRO A 478 -42.17 25.49 7.31
N ALA A 479 -41.51 24.34 7.47
CA ALA A 479 -41.33 23.35 6.43
C ALA A 479 -42.60 22.51 6.21
N GLU A 480 -42.90 22.19 4.95
CA GLU A 480 -43.95 21.22 4.57
C GLU A 480 -43.40 19.78 4.54
N PRO A 481 -44.12 18.78 5.09
CA PRO A 481 -43.87 17.35 4.91
C PRO A 481 -44.66 16.79 3.70
N PRO A 482 -44.46 15.52 3.29
CA PRO A 482 -44.05 15.17 1.94
C PRO A 482 -45.18 15.07 0.91
N GLY A 483 -44.87 15.42 -0.34
CA GLY A 483 -45.69 15.10 -1.51
C GLY A 483 -45.53 13.63 -1.94
N ASP A 484 -46.66 12.96 -2.11
CA ASP A 484 -46.77 11.55 -2.51
C ASP A 484 -46.32 11.36 -3.97
N VAL A 485 -45.48 10.35 -4.26
CA VAL A 485 -45.03 10.03 -5.62
C VAL A 485 -45.35 8.58 -5.93
N GLY A 486 -46.47 8.39 -6.64
CA GLY A 486 -46.94 7.11 -7.16
C GLY A 486 -46.01 6.49 -8.22
N PRO A 487 -46.30 5.24 -8.64
CA PRO A 487 -45.28 4.32 -9.14
C PRO A 487 -44.77 4.59 -10.56
N VAL A 488 -43.51 4.20 -10.76
CA VAL A 488 -42.80 4.13 -12.05
C VAL A 488 -43.46 3.09 -12.97
N PRO A 489 -43.73 3.38 -14.25
CA PRO A 489 -44.16 2.37 -15.20
C PRO A 489 -42.99 1.49 -15.65
N GLU A 490 -43.18 0.19 -15.48
CA GLU A 490 -42.34 -0.91 -15.95
C GLU A 490 -42.31 -0.96 -17.50
N LEU A 491 -41.12 -1.10 -18.09
CA LEU A 491 -40.96 -1.25 -19.55
C LEU A 491 -40.20 -2.55 -19.84
N ALA A 492 -41.00 -3.58 -20.15
CA ALA A 492 -40.54 -4.94 -20.40
C ALA A 492 -39.77 -5.09 -21.73
N ALA A 493 -38.97 -6.15 -21.81
CA ALA A 493 -38.12 -6.45 -22.95
C ALA A 493 -38.88 -6.78 -24.24
N ALA A 494 -38.26 -6.45 -25.38
CA ALA A 494 -38.61 -6.97 -26.70
C ALA A 494 -37.36 -7.51 -27.40
N ASP A 495 -37.00 -8.76 -27.08
CA ASP A 495 -36.05 -9.54 -27.87
C ASP A 495 -36.75 -10.09 -29.14
N ARG A 496 -36.23 -9.75 -30.32
CA ARG A 496 -36.50 -10.46 -31.58
C ARG A 496 -35.26 -10.43 -32.47
N GLY A 497 -34.50 -11.51 -32.46
CA GLY A 497 -33.37 -11.70 -33.39
C GLY A 497 -33.74 -12.31 -34.75
N ARG A 498 -32.67 -12.56 -35.53
CA ARG A 498 -32.54 -13.41 -36.74
C ARG A 498 -32.98 -12.82 -38.10
N GLY A 499 -31.98 -12.69 -38.99
CA GLY A 499 -31.95 -13.49 -40.22
C GLY A 499 -31.64 -12.77 -41.55
N GLY A 500 -30.77 -13.38 -42.37
CA GLY A 500 -30.60 -13.11 -43.81
C GLY A 500 -29.61 -11.98 -44.15
N THR A 501 -28.34 -12.19 -44.54
CA THR A 501 -27.73 -12.85 -45.73
C THR A 501 -27.82 -12.10 -47.08
N SER A 502 -26.63 -11.70 -47.55
CA SER A 502 -26.12 -11.70 -48.94
C SER A 502 -26.33 -10.48 -49.88
N ARG A 503 -25.19 -10.03 -50.44
CA ARG A 503 -24.86 -9.61 -51.85
C ARG A 503 -25.84 -8.62 -52.54
N HIS A 504 -25.41 -7.55 -53.22
CA HIS A 504 -24.43 -7.53 -54.32
C HIS A 504 -23.87 -6.11 -54.64
N ALA A 505 -23.14 -6.00 -55.77
CA ALA A 505 -22.59 -4.83 -56.50
C ALA A 505 -23.34 -3.47 -56.36
N GLY A 506 -22.76 -2.30 -56.66
CA GLY A 506 -21.55 -1.91 -57.41
C GLY A 506 -21.78 -0.55 -58.10
N ALA A 507 -20.86 -0.07 -58.96
CA ALA A 507 -20.86 1.24 -59.65
C ALA A 507 -20.61 2.47 -58.73
N THR A 508 -19.49 3.22 -58.77
CA THR A 508 -18.83 4.05 -59.81
C THR A 508 -19.44 5.44 -60.04
N GLY A 509 -18.62 6.49 -59.82
CA GLY A 509 -18.91 7.88 -60.23
C GLY A 509 -17.80 8.85 -59.80
N GLY A 510 -16.97 9.33 -60.76
CA GLY A 510 -16.17 10.56 -60.60
C GLY A 510 -17.08 11.81 -60.65
N VAL A 511 -16.63 13.06 -60.52
CA VAL A 511 -15.45 13.77 -61.08
C VAL A 511 -15.25 15.03 -60.20
N ALA A 512 -14.05 15.38 -59.72
CA ALA A 512 -13.13 16.46 -60.18
C ALA A 512 -13.76 17.88 -60.37
N ALA A 513 -13.05 19.02 -60.24
CA ALA A 513 -11.61 19.30 -60.10
C ALA A 513 -11.29 20.72 -59.56
N ALA A 514 -10.01 20.95 -59.20
CA ALA A 514 -9.26 22.22 -59.27
C ALA A 514 -9.65 23.39 -58.31
N ALA A 515 -8.78 24.36 -57.97
CA ALA A 515 -7.43 24.67 -58.47
C ALA A 515 -6.44 25.19 -57.38
N ARG A 516 -5.13 25.07 -57.68
CA ARG A 516 -3.97 25.79 -57.07
C ARG A 516 -3.68 27.07 -57.93
N PRO A 517 -2.51 27.79 -57.94
CA PRO A 517 -1.23 27.64 -57.22
C PRO A 517 -0.47 28.95 -56.80
N HIS A 518 0.73 28.82 -56.21
CA HIS A 518 2.04 29.34 -56.69
C HIS A 518 3.18 28.85 -55.74
N ARG A 519 4.17 28.07 -56.22
CA ARG A 519 5.55 28.40 -56.69
C ARG A 519 6.50 29.00 -55.62
N GLY A 520 7.76 28.54 -55.44
CA GLY A 520 8.43 27.37 -56.05
C GLY A 520 9.95 27.24 -55.79
N SER A 521 10.55 26.19 -56.39
CA SER A 521 11.97 26.03 -56.81
C SER A 521 13.06 25.76 -55.73
N ALA A 522 14.15 25.00 -55.97
CA ALA A 522 14.51 24.05 -57.04
C ALA A 522 15.75 23.18 -56.68
N THR A 523 15.92 22.00 -57.34
CA THR A 523 17.19 21.25 -57.62
C THR A 523 18.07 20.76 -56.44
N ALA A 524 18.80 19.62 -56.44
CA ALA A 524 19.06 18.46 -57.33
C ALA A 524 19.69 17.29 -56.48
N GLY A 525 19.98 16.05 -56.93
CA GLY A 525 19.65 15.32 -58.16
C GLY A 525 20.52 14.05 -58.44
N ARG A 526 20.00 12.83 -58.18
CA ARG A 526 20.54 11.46 -58.50
C ARG A 526 21.75 10.97 -57.67
N ARG A 527 21.81 9.71 -57.21
CA ARG A 527 21.75 8.44 -57.97
C ARG A 527 21.14 7.26 -57.19
N VAL A 528 20.64 6.27 -57.93
CA VAL A 528 20.06 5.01 -57.45
C VAL A 528 21.01 3.84 -57.74
N ARG A 529 21.13 2.88 -56.81
CA ARG A 529 21.42 1.48 -57.13
C ARG A 529 20.32 0.59 -56.56
N ARG A 530 19.64 -0.15 -57.44
CA ARG A 530 18.76 -1.27 -57.07
C ARG A 530 19.61 -2.53 -56.90
N VAL A 531 19.30 -3.34 -55.89
CA VAL A 531 19.47 -4.81 -55.98
C VAL A 531 18.12 -5.43 -55.60
N LYS A 532 17.62 -6.31 -56.47
CA LYS A 532 16.44 -7.14 -56.25
C LYS A 532 16.96 -8.54 -55.87
N THR A 533 16.51 -9.08 -54.73
CA THR A 533 16.50 -10.53 -54.51
C THR A 533 15.26 -10.88 -53.71
N ALA A 534 14.56 -11.94 -54.10
CA ALA A 534 13.32 -12.38 -53.47
C ALA A 534 13.45 -13.82 -52.99
N LEU A 535 12.63 -14.17 -51.99
CA LEU A 535 12.22 -15.52 -51.60
C LEU A 535 13.32 -16.49 -51.12
N THR A 536 13.35 -16.70 -49.80
CA THR A 536 12.77 -17.93 -49.21
C THR A 536 12.59 -17.76 -47.70
N ALA A 537 11.47 -18.23 -47.16
CA ALA A 537 11.12 -18.09 -45.74
C ALA A 537 11.08 -19.46 -45.05
N PRO A 538 11.82 -19.66 -43.93
CA PRO A 538 11.54 -20.76 -43.02
C PRO A 538 10.36 -20.38 -42.10
N ARG A 539 9.39 -21.29 -41.96
CA ARG A 539 8.24 -21.12 -41.04
C ARG A 539 8.71 -20.93 -39.60
N ALA A 540 8.62 -19.70 -39.08
CA ALA A 540 8.82 -19.44 -37.66
C ALA A 540 7.70 -20.09 -36.82
N ARG A 541 8.08 -20.93 -35.86
CA ARG A 541 7.15 -21.46 -34.84
C ARG A 541 6.68 -20.30 -33.95
N GLY A 542 5.42 -20.35 -33.51
CA GLY A 542 4.73 -19.23 -32.86
C GLY A 542 5.36 -18.74 -31.54
N PRO A 543 4.91 -17.57 -31.03
CA PRO A 543 5.53 -16.91 -29.89
C PRO A 543 5.35 -17.72 -28.59
N GLY A 544 6.44 -18.35 -28.14
CA GLY A 544 6.52 -18.91 -26.79
C GLY A 544 6.38 -17.80 -25.76
N ARG A 545 5.33 -17.86 -24.94
CA ARG A 545 5.06 -16.89 -23.87
C ARG A 545 6.27 -16.81 -22.94
N ARG A 546 6.90 -15.63 -22.86
CA ARG A 546 7.98 -15.34 -21.92
C ARG A 546 7.37 -14.93 -20.59
N TRP A 547 7.81 -15.57 -19.50
CA TRP A 547 7.29 -15.32 -18.15
C TRP A 547 8.21 -14.38 -17.40
N ILE A 548 7.64 -13.36 -16.76
CA ILE A 548 8.34 -12.42 -15.89
C ILE A 548 8.33 -12.95 -14.44
N LEU A 549 9.30 -12.52 -13.65
CA LEU A 549 9.88 -13.29 -12.56
C LEU A 549 9.71 -12.53 -11.22
N LEU A 550 8.85 -13.03 -10.33
CA LEU A 550 8.67 -12.47 -8.97
C LEU A 550 9.71 -13.08 -8.03
N ALA A 551 10.50 -12.24 -7.36
CA ALA A 551 11.50 -12.65 -6.38
C ALA A 551 11.19 -12.05 -4.99
N PRO A 552 11.01 -12.88 -3.94
CA PRO A 552 10.90 -12.36 -2.58
C PRO A 552 12.24 -11.81 -2.10
N TRP A 553 12.19 -10.70 -1.36
CA TRP A 553 13.37 -10.09 -0.73
C TRP A 553 13.96 -10.99 0.35
N THR A 554 15.25 -11.32 0.23
CA THR A 554 16.03 -11.91 1.32
C THR A 554 17.41 -11.25 1.39
N ARG A 555 17.85 -10.91 2.61
CA ARG A 555 19.11 -10.20 2.88
C ARG A 555 20.30 -10.96 2.28
N ARG A 556 21.23 -10.25 1.62
CA ARG A 556 22.54 -10.79 1.23
C ARG A 556 23.65 -10.16 2.07
N THR A 557 24.53 -11.00 2.60
CA THR A 557 25.89 -10.60 2.99
C THR A 557 26.82 -10.64 1.77
N PRO A 558 27.89 -9.81 1.75
CA PRO A 558 28.78 -9.69 0.60
C PRO A 558 29.79 -10.84 0.50
N CYS A 559 30.24 -11.13 -0.72
CA CYS A 559 31.46 -11.88 -1.05
C CYS A 559 31.97 -11.38 -2.41
N GLU A 560 33.30 -11.33 -2.53
CA GLU A 560 34.05 -10.71 -3.63
C GLU A 560 33.91 -11.42 -4.99
N PRO A 561 34.22 -10.74 -6.11
CA PRO A 561 34.10 -11.31 -7.45
C PRO A 561 35.30 -12.19 -7.82
N ALA A 562 35.03 -13.42 -8.27
CA ALA A 562 35.98 -14.23 -9.02
C ALA A 562 35.79 -13.99 -10.54
N PRO A 563 36.88 -13.91 -11.35
CA PRO A 563 36.78 -13.56 -12.76
C PRO A 563 36.20 -14.68 -13.62
N TRP A 564 35.44 -14.30 -14.64
CA TRP A 564 34.88 -15.23 -15.64
C TRP A 564 35.91 -15.60 -16.70
N GLN A 565 36.04 -16.89 -17.01
CA GLN A 565 36.66 -17.36 -18.25
C GLN A 565 35.58 -17.70 -19.30
N PRO A 566 35.82 -17.42 -20.60
CA PRO A 566 34.87 -17.74 -21.67
C PRO A 566 35.05 -19.19 -22.16
N VAL A 567 33.97 -19.98 -22.12
CA VAL A 567 33.93 -21.28 -22.82
C VAL A 567 33.56 -21.04 -24.29
N ARG A 568 34.35 -21.60 -25.22
CA ARG A 568 34.11 -21.51 -26.66
C ARG A 568 33.08 -22.56 -27.11
N ARG A 569 32.12 -22.08 -27.92
CA ARG A 569 31.19 -22.79 -28.84
C ARG A 569 30.49 -24.04 -28.31
#